data_AF-A0A6P3UZR4-F1
#
_entry.id   AF-A0A6P3UZR4-F1
#
_cell.length_a   1.000
_cell.length_b   1.000
_cell.length_c   1.000
_cell.angle_alpha   90.00
_cell.angle_beta   90.00
_cell.angle_gamma   90.00
#
_symmetry.space_group_name_H-M   'P 1'
#
loop_
_entity.id
_entity.type
_entity.pdbx_description
1 polymer ?
#
loop_
_entity_poly.entity_id
_entity_poly.type
_entity_poly.pdbx_seq_one_letter_code
_entity_poly.pdbx_strand_id
1 'polypeptide(L)'
;MNNTDPQVFEPLPNQPRQPTTVQGLLRFAVEAGNSQNRNSNIQLQPMDEERREFLKQTLSSLSCNVTEELQKAIKLLSNVVDLRPDNDTSEHESALERIADFVDNIDIANDFYKIGGFTIFGPCLNCPHSSIRWRAADIIAELAQNNPFCQERFLETGLFPTLLNMIDTDPVETVKIKALYAISCIVRGHPISLTYMDINDGYSVLLRAMQSSIKKLQIKSAFLLSSLCNKENVNNLKLTLVNMGLIEQAIGLLAIGDLLPEIRDQLLNILDGLTNDDFLPALKECRRPELSLQSTLEQYIRDLKQEENPEQIDVCYRVLKKVFSDQDTNQER
;
A
#
# COMPACT_ATOMS: atom_id res chain seq x y z
N MET A 1 11.56 -46.13 -23.79
CA MET A 1 10.61 -46.32 -22.67
C MET A 1 11.14 -45.56 -21.47
N ASN A 2 10.59 -44.38 -21.22
CA ASN A 2 10.07 -43.93 -19.93
C ASN A 2 9.70 -42.44 -20.03
N ASN A 3 8.44 -42.21 -20.37
CA ASN A 3 7.77 -40.92 -20.25
C ASN A 3 7.69 -40.56 -18.76
N THR A 4 8.06 -39.33 -18.43
CA THR A 4 7.82 -38.72 -17.11
C THR A 4 6.74 -37.67 -17.31
N ASP A 5 5.49 -38.06 -17.05
CA ASP A 5 4.38 -37.11 -16.96
C ASP A 5 4.41 -36.39 -15.60
N PRO A 6 4.15 -35.06 -15.55
CA PRO A 6 4.00 -34.33 -14.30
C PRO A 6 2.69 -34.74 -13.61
N GLN A 7 2.77 -35.22 -12.37
CA GLN A 7 1.59 -35.50 -11.57
C GLN A 7 0.79 -34.22 -11.33
N VAL A 8 -0.37 -34.15 -11.98
CA VAL A 8 -1.45 -33.22 -11.68
C VAL A 8 -1.86 -33.43 -10.22
N PHE A 9 -1.66 -32.42 -9.38
CA PHE A 9 -2.23 -32.38 -8.03
C PHE A 9 -3.75 -32.19 -8.17
N GLU A 10 -4.49 -33.29 -8.16
CA GLU A 10 -5.94 -33.24 -7.93
C GLU A 10 -6.20 -32.73 -6.51
N PRO A 11 -7.06 -31.71 -6.31
CA PRO A 11 -7.43 -31.28 -4.98
C PRO A 11 -8.27 -32.38 -4.33
N LEU A 12 -7.74 -32.96 -3.25
CA LEU A 12 -8.46 -33.94 -2.42
C LEU A 12 -9.84 -33.37 -2.03
N PRO A 13 -10.94 -34.11 -2.28
CA PRO A 13 -12.27 -33.64 -1.92
C PRO A 13 -12.40 -33.61 -0.39
N ASN A 14 -12.95 -32.52 0.15
CA ASN A 14 -13.12 -32.22 1.59
C ASN A 14 -11.87 -31.82 2.39
N GLN A 15 -11.27 -30.66 2.09
CA GLN A 15 -10.60 -29.90 3.14
C GLN A 15 -11.63 -29.06 3.92
N PRO A 16 -11.75 -29.21 5.25
CA PRO A 16 -12.61 -28.34 6.05
C PRO A 16 -12.11 -26.89 5.97
N ARG A 17 -13.04 -25.93 5.87
CA ARG A 17 -12.75 -24.50 5.76
C ARG A 17 -11.80 -24.07 6.89
N GLN A 18 -10.70 -23.42 6.53
CA GLN A 18 -9.79 -22.83 7.50
C GLN A 18 -10.52 -21.76 8.31
N PRO A 19 -10.49 -21.84 9.64
CA PRO A 19 -11.25 -20.92 10.48
C PRO A 19 -10.62 -19.52 10.52
N THR A 20 -11.46 -18.50 10.35
CA THR A 20 -11.10 -17.07 10.31
C THR A 20 -11.23 -16.36 11.66
N THR A 21 -11.51 -17.09 12.74
CA THR A 21 -11.71 -16.52 14.09
C THR A 21 -10.95 -17.38 15.09
N VAL A 22 -10.39 -16.78 16.14
CA VAL A 22 -9.62 -17.49 17.19
C VAL A 22 -10.39 -18.66 17.81
N GLN A 23 -11.71 -18.49 17.99
CA GLN A 23 -12.60 -19.58 18.45
C GLN A 23 -12.71 -20.72 17.44
N GLY A 24 -12.69 -20.39 16.15
CA GLY A 24 -12.67 -21.37 15.07
C GLY A 24 -11.31 -22.08 14.96
N LEU A 25 -10.20 -21.36 15.14
CA LEU A 25 -8.84 -21.92 15.21
C LEU A 25 -8.70 -22.90 16.37
N LEU A 26 -9.24 -22.55 17.55
CA LEU A 26 -9.29 -23.44 18.70
C LEU A 26 -10.13 -24.70 18.40
N ARG A 27 -11.31 -24.53 17.80
CA ARG A 27 -12.17 -25.66 17.42
C ARG A 27 -11.51 -26.57 16.37
N PHE A 28 -10.86 -25.98 15.37
CA PHE A 28 -10.13 -26.70 14.33
C PHE A 28 -8.91 -27.43 14.89
N ALA A 29 -8.16 -26.84 15.81
CA ALA A 29 -7.04 -27.51 16.48
C ALA A 29 -7.51 -28.73 17.30
N VAL A 30 -8.66 -28.63 17.96
CA VAL A 30 -9.29 -29.75 18.68
C VAL A 30 -9.79 -30.84 17.72
N GLU A 31 -10.44 -30.46 16.62
CA GLU A 31 -10.96 -31.41 15.62
C GLU A 31 -9.81 -32.09 14.83
N ALA A 32 -8.75 -31.35 14.49
CA ALA A 32 -7.57 -31.88 13.80
C ALA A 32 -6.78 -32.85 14.68
N GLY A 33 -6.62 -32.55 15.98
CA GLY A 33 -5.98 -33.43 16.97
C GLY A 33 -6.69 -34.78 17.14
N ASN A 34 -8.02 -34.83 16.93
CA ASN A 34 -8.79 -36.07 16.97
C ASN A 34 -8.66 -36.90 15.68
N SER A 35 -8.39 -36.27 14.54
CA SER A 35 -8.34 -36.93 13.22
C SER A 35 -7.00 -37.61 12.88
N GLN A 36 -5.87 -37.17 13.47
CA GLN A 36 -4.56 -37.82 13.29
C GLN A 36 -4.33 -39.01 14.24
N ASN A 37 -5.28 -39.30 15.12
CA ASN A 37 -5.15 -40.28 16.19
C ASN A 37 -5.53 -41.71 15.76
N ARG A 38 -4.86 -42.24 14.74
CA ARG A 38 -4.90 -43.70 14.49
C ARG A 38 -3.60 -44.45 14.75
N ASN A 39 -2.41 -43.82 14.75
CA ASN A 39 -1.14 -44.59 14.77
C ASN A 39 -0.02 -44.10 15.71
N SER A 40 -0.27 -43.22 16.68
CA SER A 40 0.75 -42.90 17.69
C SER A 40 0.11 -42.54 19.02
N ASN A 41 0.51 -43.24 20.09
CA ASN A 41 0.11 -43.02 21.48
C ASN A 41 0.62 -41.66 22.00
N ILE A 42 0.09 -40.56 21.48
CA ILE A 42 0.19 -39.24 22.09
C ILE A 42 -1.19 -38.97 22.68
N GLN A 43 -1.32 -39.23 23.97
CA GLN A 43 -2.53 -38.97 24.74
C GLN A 43 -2.70 -37.45 24.85
N LEU A 44 -3.36 -36.83 23.86
CA LEU A 44 -3.80 -35.44 23.95
C LEU A 44 -4.88 -35.40 25.02
N GLN A 45 -4.50 -34.99 26.24
CA GLN A 45 -5.47 -34.73 27.30
C GLN A 45 -6.39 -33.60 26.84
N PRO A 46 -7.73 -33.73 27.01
CA PRO A 46 -8.63 -32.61 26.83
C PRO A 46 -8.14 -31.48 27.73
N MET A 47 -8.04 -30.27 27.19
CA MET A 47 -7.59 -29.10 27.94
C MET A 47 -8.46 -28.97 29.20
N ASP A 48 -7.87 -29.09 30.40
CA ASP A 48 -8.61 -28.98 31.67
C ASP A 48 -9.44 -27.70 31.66
N GLU A 49 -10.69 -27.75 32.15
CA GLU A 49 -11.60 -26.59 32.13
C GLU A 49 -10.98 -25.39 32.87
N GLU A 50 -10.19 -25.64 33.91
CA GLU A 50 -9.41 -24.63 34.62
C GLU A 50 -8.35 -23.97 33.72
N ARG A 51 -7.67 -24.72 32.85
CA ARG A 51 -6.73 -24.15 31.87
C ARG A 51 -7.45 -23.36 30.80
N ARG A 52 -8.65 -23.80 30.38
CA ARG A 52 -9.49 -23.10 29.41
C ARG A 52 -10.01 -21.79 29.96
N GLU A 53 -10.48 -21.79 31.20
CA GLU A 53 -10.91 -20.58 31.91
C GLU A 53 -9.72 -19.67 32.19
N PHE A 54 -8.57 -20.20 32.61
CA PHE A 54 -7.34 -19.42 32.78
C PHE A 54 -6.88 -18.77 31.47
N LEU A 55 -6.86 -19.50 30.35
CA LEU A 55 -6.48 -18.95 29.05
C LEU A 55 -7.49 -17.89 28.62
N LYS A 56 -8.78 -18.17 28.77
CA LYS A 56 -9.86 -17.23 28.42
C LYS A 56 -9.78 -15.96 29.29
N GLN A 57 -9.50 -16.09 30.57
CA GLN A 57 -9.35 -14.99 31.50
C GLN A 57 -8.07 -14.19 31.24
N THR A 58 -6.96 -14.85 30.93
CA THR A 58 -5.69 -14.21 30.56
C THR A 58 -5.80 -13.47 29.23
N LEU A 59 -6.48 -14.05 28.24
CA LEU A 59 -6.75 -13.37 26.97
C LEU A 59 -7.73 -12.21 27.13
N SER A 60 -8.76 -12.37 27.98
CA SER A 60 -9.75 -11.31 28.23
C SER A 60 -9.18 -10.18 29.08
N SER A 61 -8.32 -10.47 30.05
CA SER A 61 -7.64 -9.44 30.84
C SER A 61 -6.63 -8.68 29.99
N LEU A 62 -5.90 -9.38 29.11
CA LEU A 62 -5.00 -8.75 28.16
C LEU A 62 -5.75 -7.84 27.18
N SER A 63 -6.87 -8.30 26.59
CA SER A 63 -7.66 -7.47 25.64
C SER A 63 -8.38 -6.29 26.32
N CYS A 64 -8.84 -6.45 27.56
CA CYS A 64 -9.44 -5.36 28.34
C CYS A 64 -8.40 -4.27 28.65
N ASN A 65 -7.18 -4.66 29.02
CA ASN A 65 -6.09 -3.72 29.27
C ASN A 65 -5.75 -2.89 28.02
N VAL A 66 -5.70 -3.50 26.83
CA VAL A 66 -5.42 -2.76 25.59
C VAL A 66 -6.49 -1.71 25.29
N THR A 67 -7.77 -2.07 25.45
CA THR A 67 -8.87 -1.14 25.17
C THR A 67 -8.85 0.07 26.12
N GLU A 68 -8.56 -0.15 27.40
CA GLU A 68 -8.43 0.92 28.38
C GLU A 68 -7.22 1.84 28.09
N GLU A 69 -6.08 1.26 27.71
CA GLU A 69 -4.90 2.04 27.33
C GLU A 69 -5.13 2.89 26.07
N LEU A 70 -5.78 2.32 25.04
CA LEU A 70 -6.18 3.07 23.84
C LEU A 70 -7.16 4.21 24.18
N GLN A 71 -8.14 3.96 25.06
CA GLN A 71 -9.06 5.02 25.50
C GLN A 71 -8.35 6.14 26.27
N LYS A 72 -7.35 5.82 27.10
CA LYS A 72 -6.53 6.83 27.78
C LYS A 72 -5.75 7.66 26.77
N ALA A 73 -5.12 7.02 25.79
CA ALA A 73 -4.38 7.69 24.73
C ALA A 73 -5.30 8.61 23.89
N ILE A 74 -6.49 8.14 23.52
CA ILE A 74 -7.50 8.94 22.80
C ILE A 74 -7.89 10.20 23.59
N LYS A 75 -8.16 10.07 24.90
CA LYS A 75 -8.53 11.20 25.77
C LYS A 75 -7.40 12.21 25.95
N LEU A 76 -6.16 11.76 25.93
CA LEU A 76 -5.01 12.66 25.94
C LEU A 76 -4.92 13.42 24.61
N LEU A 77 -5.11 12.72 23.50
CA LEU A 77 -4.97 13.27 22.16
C LEU A 77 -6.16 14.14 21.71
N SER A 78 -7.31 14.07 22.38
CA SER A 78 -8.43 14.99 22.12
C SER A 78 -8.09 16.44 22.45
N ASN A 79 -7.11 16.69 23.33
CA ASN A 79 -6.72 18.03 23.76
C ASN A 79 -5.60 18.63 22.90
N VAL A 80 -5.20 17.96 21.81
CA VAL A 80 -4.12 18.41 20.90
C VAL A 80 -4.41 19.77 20.25
N VAL A 81 -5.69 20.15 20.15
CA VAL A 81 -6.13 21.45 19.60
C VAL A 81 -5.61 22.64 20.44
N ASP A 82 -5.40 22.45 21.74
CA ASP A 82 -4.97 23.51 22.66
C ASP A 82 -3.45 23.71 22.70
N LEU A 83 -2.68 22.87 21.98
CA LEU A 83 -1.23 22.93 21.96
C LEU A 83 -0.74 24.13 21.17
N ARG A 84 0.00 25.02 21.83
CA ARG A 84 0.75 26.08 21.17
C ARG A 84 2.08 25.53 20.62
N PRO A 85 2.73 26.24 19.69
CA PRO A 85 4.02 25.82 19.11
C PRO A 85 5.14 25.62 20.14
N ASP A 86 5.04 26.22 21.34
CA ASP A 86 6.06 26.14 22.40
C ASP A 86 5.76 25.08 23.47
N ASN A 87 4.62 24.38 23.38
CA ASN A 87 4.25 23.35 24.34
C ASN A 87 5.08 22.08 24.15
N ASP A 88 5.36 21.38 25.25
CA ASP A 88 5.96 20.05 25.21
C ASP A 88 4.95 19.03 24.65
N THR A 89 5.34 18.36 23.56
CA THR A 89 4.55 17.33 22.87
C THR A 89 4.91 15.92 23.29
N SER A 90 5.90 15.73 24.16
CA SER A 90 6.44 14.41 24.54
C SER A 90 5.35 13.42 24.99
N GLU A 91 4.40 13.87 25.81
CA GLU A 91 3.28 13.02 26.26
C GLU A 91 2.34 12.61 25.12
N HIS A 92 2.09 13.50 24.16
CA HIS A 92 1.23 13.26 23.00
C HIS A 92 1.93 12.33 22.00
N GLU A 93 3.23 12.51 21.80
CA GLU A 93 4.05 11.63 20.97
C GLU A 93 4.09 10.21 21.54
N SER A 94 4.30 10.08 22.85
CA SER A 94 4.26 8.78 23.53
C SER A 94 2.87 8.13 23.46
N ALA A 95 1.79 8.92 23.53
CA ALA A 95 0.45 8.39 23.34
C ALA A 95 0.20 7.88 21.91
N LEU A 96 0.69 8.58 20.88
CA LEU A 96 0.62 8.14 19.49
C LEU A 96 1.44 6.88 19.24
N GLU A 97 2.65 6.78 19.80
CA GLU A 97 3.49 5.58 19.71
C GLU A 97 2.83 4.37 20.36
N ARG A 98 2.20 4.53 21.53
CA ARG A 98 1.42 3.45 22.15
C ARG A 98 0.26 3.01 21.27
N ILE A 99 -0.42 3.94 20.59
CA ILE A 99 -1.50 3.56 19.66
C ILE A 99 -0.92 2.73 18.51
N ALA A 100 0.18 3.17 17.90
CA ALA A 100 0.87 2.46 16.82
C ALA A 100 1.20 1.00 17.22
N ASP A 101 1.78 0.79 18.41
CA ASP A 101 2.14 -0.54 18.94
C ASP A 101 0.95 -1.52 19.03
N PHE A 102 -0.27 -1.01 19.17
CA PHE A 102 -1.48 -1.83 19.30
C PHE A 102 -2.24 -2.01 17.98
N VAL A 103 -2.22 -1.01 17.09
CA VAL A 103 -3.03 -1.04 15.85
C VAL A 103 -2.45 -1.88 14.73
N ASP A 104 -1.22 -2.41 14.90
CA ASP A 104 -0.64 -3.44 14.03
C ASP A 104 -1.53 -4.68 13.89
N ASN A 105 -2.36 -4.97 14.90
CA ASN A 105 -3.34 -6.05 14.83
C ASN A 105 -4.66 -5.54 14.23
N ILE A 106 -5.10 -6.15 13.13
CA ILE A 106 -6.34 -5.81 12.41
C ILE A 106 -7.59 -5.81 13.32
N ASP A 107 -7.68 -6.74 14.28
CA ASP A 107 -8.80 -6.78 15.23
C ASP A 107 -8.81 -5.55 16.14
N ILE A 108 -7.63 -5.18 16.66
CA ILE A 108 -7.45 -3.99 17.51
C ILE A 108 -7.66 -2.71 16.70
N ALA A 109 -7.19 -2.66 15.45
CA ALA A 109 -7.45 -1.55 14.53
C ALA A 109 -8.95 -1.30 14.32
N ASN A 110 -9.73 -2.37 14.14
CA ASN A 110 -11.17 -2.29 13.98
C ASN A 110 -11.86 -1.86 15.30
N ASP A 111 -11.40 -2.36 16.44
CA ASP A 111 -11.90 -1.96 17.75
C ASP A 111 -11.54 -0.50 18.09
N PHE A 112 -10.37 -0.03 17.65
CA PHE A 112 -9.95 1.37 17.78
C PHE A 112 -10.94 2.33 17.10
N TYR A 113 -11.47 1.97 15.94
CA TYR A 113 -12.56 2.71 15.32
C TYR A 113 -13.83 2.69 16.18
N LYS A 114 -14.24 1.52 16.70
CA LYS A 114 -15.48 1.37 17.50
C LYS A 114 -15.46 2.17 18.80
N ILE A 115 -14.29 2.37 19.41
CA ILE A 115 -14.13 3.19 20.62
C ILE A 115 -14.00 4.69 20.31
N GLY A 116 -14.18 5.12 19.05
CA GLY A 116 -14.14 6.52 18.64
C GLY A 116 -12.73 7.06 18.38
N GLY A 117 -11.73 6.21 18.22
CA GLY A 117 -10.33 6.60 18.05
C GLY A 117 -10.06 7.46 16.83
N PHE A 118 -10.87 7.34 15.76
CA PHE A 118 -10.67 8.11 14.53
C PHE A 118 -10.89 9.62 14.69
N THR A 119 -11.60 10.04 15.74
CA THR A 119 -11.89 11.45 16.01
C THR A 119 -10.63 12.27 16.32
N ILE A 120 -9.55 11.63 16.77
CA ILE A 120 -8.29 12.32 17.12
C ILE A 120 -7.51 12.78 15.88
N PHE A 121 -7.68 12.12 14.73
CA PHE A 121 -6.82 12.36 13.58
C PHE A 121 -7.04 13.74 12.95
N GLY A 122 -8.28 14.25 12.93
CA GLY A 122 -8.55 15.60 12.43
C GLY A 122 -7.74 16.68 13.17
N PRO A 123 -7.84 16.76 14.51
CA PRO A 123 -6.98 17.61 15.34
C PRO A 123 -5.49 17.35 15.14
N CYS A 124 -5.05 16.10 15.16
CA CYS A 124 -3.63 15.76 15.09
C CYS A 124 -2.99 16.15 13.75
N LEU A 125 -3.68 15.95 12.62
CA LEU A 125 -3.19 16.33 11.29
C LEU A 125 -3.09 17.84 11.10
N ASN A 126 -3.89 18.63 11.82
CA ASN A 126 -3.87 20.10 11.78
C ASN A 126 -3.00 20.73 12.89
N CYS A 127 -2.31 19.90 13.69
CA CYS A 127 -1.48 20.38 14.79
C CYS A 127 -0.28 21.20 14.28
N PRO A 128 0.14 22.29 14.94
CA PRO A 128 1.33 23.06 14.56
C PRO A 128 2.61 22.21 14.61
N HIS A 129 2.64 21.17 15.46
CA HIS A 129 3.79 20.31 15.66
C HIS A 129 3.89 19.21 14.60
N SER A 130 4.96 19.25 13.81
CA SER A 130 5.20 18.24 12.77
C SER A 130 5.32 16.84 13.33
N SER A 131 5.85 16.70 14.55
CA SER A 131 6.03 15.41 15.24
C SER A 131 4.73 14.65 15.48
N ILE A 132 3.65 15.39 15.72
CA ILE A 132 2.29 14.86 15.88
C ILE A 132 1.69 14.56 14.50
N ARG A 133 1.83 15.49 13.54
CA ARG A 133 1.25 15.33 12.19
C ARG A 133 1.75 14.07 11.48
N TRP A 134 3.06 13.81 11.49
CA TRP A 134 3.60 12.64 10.80
C TRP A 134 3.23 11.32 11.50
N ARG A 135 3.21 11.29 12.84
CA ARG A 135 2.79 10.10 13.61
C ARG A 135 1.31 9.78 13.40
N ALA A 136 0.47 10.81 13.38
CA ALA A 136 -0.94 10.64 13.05
C ALA A 136 -1.14 10.06 11.65
N ALA A 137 -0.42 10.58 10.65
CA ALA A 137 -0.45 10.02 9.30
C ALA A 137 0.06 8.56 9.25
N ASP A 138 1.05 8.21 10.06
CA ASP A 138 1.59 6.85 10.13
C ASP A 138 0.57 5.85 10.70
N ILE A 139 -0.08 6.20 11.81
CA ILE A 139 -1.13 5.38 12.43
C ILE A 139 -2.32 5.21 11.47
N ILE A 140 -2.70 6.25 10.72
CA ILE A 140 -3.73 6.12 9.66
C ILE A 140 -3.29 5.08 8.62
N ALA A 141 -2.02 5.07 8.24
CA ALA A 141 -1.48 4.12 7.29
C ALA A 141 -1.55 2.68 7.82
N GLU A 142 -1.14 2.45 9.08
CA GLU A 142 -1.20 1.14 9.75
C GLU A 142 -2.65 0.64 9.86
N LEU A 143 -3.57 1.49 10.33
CA LEU A 143 -4.99 1.17 10.43
C LEU A 143 -5.61 0.80 9.07
N ALA A 144 -5.21 1.48 7.98
CA ALA A 144 -5.73 1.24 6.64
C ALA A 144 -5.02 0.10 5.88
N GLN A 145 -3.83 -0.32 6.31
CA GLN A 145 -3.00 -1.26 5.57
C GLN A 145 -3.67 -2.64 5.51
N ASN A 146 -4.04 -3.07 4.30
CA ASN A 146 -4.72 -4.35 4.04
C ASN A 146 -6.00 -4.54 4.88
N ASN A 147 -6.66 -3.45 5.29
CA ASN A 147 -7.86 -3.48 6.11
C ASN A 147 -9.02 -2.73 5.43
N PRO A 148 -9.83 -3.41 4.61
CA PRO A 148 -10.95 -2.80 3.89
C PRO A 148 -11.94 -2.05 4.78
N PHE A 149 -12.16 -2.52 6.02
CA PHE A 149 -13.06 -1.87 6.96
C PHE A 149 -12.53 -0.47 7.32
N CYS A 150 -11.29 -0.36 7.80
CA CYS A 150 -10.70 0.92 8.16
C CYS A 150 -10.47 1.83 6.93
N GLN A 151 -10.12 1.27 5.77
CA GLN A 151 -10.01 2.02 4.51
C GLN A 151 -11.30 2.78 4.20
N GLU A 152 -12.45 2.10 4.24
CA GLU A 152 -13.76 2.72 4.00
C GLU A 152 -14.09 3.78 5.06
N ARG A 153 -13.85 3.47 6.35
CA ARG A 153 -14.09 4.43 7.44
C ARG A 153 -13.27 5.71 7.30
N PHE A 154 -12.01 5.63 6.87
CA PHE A 154 -11.20 6.83 6.65
C PHE A 154 -11.74 7.70 5.51
N LEU A 155 -12.30 7.11 4.46
CA LEU A 155 -12.93 7.86 3.39
C LEU A 155 -14.18 8.62 3.90
N GLU A 156 -14.97 8.00 4.78
CA GLU A 156 -16.15 8.63 5.41
C GLU A 156 -15.81 9.78 6.37
N THR A 157 -14.63 9.75 7.02
CA THR A 157 -14.23 10.82 7.96
C THR A 157 -13.95 12.17 7.31
N GLY A 158 -13.75 12.22 5.99
CA GLY A 158 -13.36 13.44 5.28
C GLY A 158 -11.91 13.87 5.51
N LEU A 159 -11.05 12.99 6.04
CA LEU A 159 -9.61 13.26 6.25
C LEU A 159 -8.77 13.06 4.98
N PHE A 160 -9.31 12.37 3.97
CA PHE A 160 -8.62 12.08 2.72
C PHE A 160 -8.09 13.33 1.98
N PRO A 161 -8.89 14.42 1.80
CA PRO A 161 -8.41 15.64 1.16
C PRO A 161 -7.34 16.35 2.00
N THR A 162 -7.43 16.28 3.32
CA THR A 162 -6.43 16.83 4.25
C THR A 162 -5.07 16.14 4.04
N LEU A 163 -5.05 14.81 3.96
CA LEU A 163 -3.84 14.04 3.69
C LEU A 163 -3.22 14.39 2.33
N LEU A 164 -4.05 14.55 1.28
CA LEU A 164 -3.57 15.00 -0.03
C LEU A 164 -2.94 16.39 0.03
N ASN A 165 -3.60 17.34 0.71
CA ASN A 165 -3.08 18.70 0.87
C ASN A 165 -1.75 18.75 1.65
N MET A 166 -1.58 17.87 2.65
CA MET A 166 -0.33 17.76 3.42
C MET A 166 0.86 17.35 2.55
N ILE A 167 0.66 16.50 1.54
CA ILE A 167 1.73 16.08 0.62
C ILE A 167 2.30 17.28 -0.14
N ASP A 168 1.43 18.20 -0.59
CA ASP A 168 1.85 19.38 -1.34
C ASP A 168 2.40 20.48 -0.42
N THR A 169 1.68 20.81 0.66
CA THR A 169 1.86 22.08 1.39
C THR A 169 2.70 22.00 2.67
N ASP A 170 2.87 20.81 3.28
CA ASP A 170 3.54 20.73 4.59
C ASP A 170 5.02 21.15 4.48
N PRO A 171 5.56 21.96 5.41
CA PRO A 171 6.97 22.35 5.35
C PRO A 171 7.94 21.19 5.63
N VAL A 172 7.49 20.13 6.30
CA VAL A 172 8.37 19.04 6.78
C VAL A 172 8.26 17.81 5.88
N GLU A 173 9.40 17.38 5.35
CA GLU A 173 9.48 16.24 4.41
C GLU A 173 8.92 14.94 5.00
N THR A 174 9.17 14.67 6.29
CA THR A 174 8.68 13.45 6.95
C THR A 174 7.16 13.39 6.98
N VAL A 175 6.49 14.54 7.18
CA VAL A 175 5.04 14.63 7.16
C VAL A 175 4.51 14.32 5.75
N LYS A 176 5.11 14.90 4.70
CA LYS A 176 4.74 14.59 3.30
C LYS A 176 4.87 13.11 2.99
N ILE A 177 5.98 12.50 3.39
CA ILE A 177 6.27 11.08 3.15
C ILE A 177 5.26 10.17 3.86
N LYS A 178 4.91 10.48 5.13
CA LYS A 178 3.95 9.70 5.91
C LYS A 178 2.51 9.92 5.44
N ALA A 179 2.15 11.13 5.03
CA ALA A 179 0.85 11.41 4.41
C ALA A 179 0.67 10.63 3.09
N LEU A 180 1.71 10.60 2.23
CA LEU A 180 1.67 9.78 1.01
C LEU A 180 1.59 8.28 1.33
N TYR A 181 2.27 7.82 2.39
CA TYR A 181 2.17 6.44 2.83
C TYR A 181 0.74 6.09 3.29
N ALA A 182 0.09 6.97 4.05
CA ALA A 182 -1.31 6.82 4.44
C ALA A 182 -2.24 6.72 3.23
N ILE A 183 -2.11 7.64 2.26
CA ILE A 183 -2.89 7.59 1.00
C ILE A 183 -2.65 6.28 0.26
N SER A 184 -1.39 5.82 0.17
CA SER A 184 -1.06 4.53 -0.44
C SER A 184 -1.78 3.36 0.27
N CYS A 185 -1.77 3.32 1.59
CA CYS A 185 -2.47 2.27 2.34
C CYS A 185 -3.99 2.33 2.20
N ILE A 186 -4.58 3.52 2.11
CA ILE A 186 -6.01 3.71 1.89
C ILE A 186 -6.42 3.26 0.47
N VAL A 187 -5.58 3.55 -0.53
CA VAL A 187 -5.94 3.38 -1.94
C VAL A 187 -5.66 1.97 -2.49
N ARG A 188 -4.64 1.30 -1.96
CA ARG A 188 -4.26 -0.04 -2.44
C ARG A 188 -5.32 -1.08 -2.06
N GLY A 189 -5.64 -1.96 -3.00
CA GLY A 189 -6.67 -2.99 -2.83
C GLY A 189 -8.13 -2.52 -2.71
N HIS A 190 -8.43 -1.22 -2.79
CA HIS A 190 -9.78 -0.71 -2.50
C HIS A 190 -10.38 0.13 -3.64
N PRO A 191 -11.30 -0.41 -4.47
CA PRO A 191 -11.84 0.31 -5.63
C PRO A 191 -12.54 1.64 -5.30
N ILE A 192 -13.25 1.72 -4.17
CA ILE A 192 -14.00 2.93 -3.77
C ILE A 192 -13.05 4.12 -3.57
N SER A 193 -11.85 3.87 -3.02
CA SER A 193 -10.83 4.92 -2.84
C SER A 193 -10.38 5.58 -4.15
N LEU A 194 -10.46 4.88 -5.29
CA LEU A 194 -10.08 5.44 -6.59
C LEU A 194 -11.06 6.53 -7.01
N THR A 195 -12.35 6.36 -6.71
CA THR A 195 -13.34 7.42 -6.90
C THR A 195 -13.02 8.65 -6.05
N TYR A 196 -12.51 8.46 -4.83
CA TYR A 196 -12.05 9.57 -3.99
C TYR A 196 -10.77 10.21 -4.52
N MET A 197 -9.87 9.45 -5.14
CA MET A 197 -8.72 10.00 -5.87
C MET A 197 -9.17 10.88 -7.05
N ASP A 198 -10.17 10.44 -7.81
CA ASP A 198 -10.74 11.23 -8.92
C ASP A 198 -11.39 12.53 -8.42
N ILE A 199 -12.24 12.45 -7.38
CA ILE A 199 -12.99 13.61 -6.86
C ILE A 199 -12.05 14.68 -6.27
N ASN A 200 -10.95 14.26 -5.62
CA ASN A 200 -10.04 15.16 -4.92
C ASN A 200 -8.77 15.51 -5.70
N ASP A 201 -8.74 15.26 -7.02
CA ASP A 201 -7.58 15.50 -7.87
C ASP A 201 -6.28 14.85 -7.33
N GLY A 202 -6.43 13.66 -6.72
CA GLY A 202 -5.35 12.97 -6.03
C GLY A 202 -4.23 12.52 -6.98
N TYR A 203 -4.55 12.23 -8.24
CA TYR A 203 -3.55 11.86 -9.23
C TYR A 203 -2.58 13.01 -9.54
N SER A 204 -3.08 14.25 -9.61
CA SER A 204 -2.23 15.42 -9.81
C SER A 204 -1.27 15.64 -8.63
N VAL A 205 -1.70 15.34 -7.40
CA VAL A 205 -0.83 15.35 -6.21
C VAL A 205 0.28 14.31 -6.34
N LEU A 206 -0.04 13.08 -6.80
CA LEU A 206 0.96 12.03 -7.04
C LEU A 206 1.96 12.42 -8.13
N LEU A 207 1.50 13.01 -9.23
CA LEU A 207 2.36 13.47 -10.31
C LEU A 207 3.35 14.55 -9.83
N ARG A 208 2.87 15.55 -9.07
CA ARG A 208 3.74 16.56 -8.43
C ARG A 208 4.72 15.93 -7.44
N ALA A 209 4.26 14.99 -6.61
CA ALA A 209 5.10 14.28 -5.65
C ALA A 209 6.21 13.45 -6.33
N MET A 210 5.93 12.89 -7.51
CA MET A 210 6.90 12.17 -8.35
C MET A 210 7.97 13.09 -8.95
N GLN A 211 7.66 14.37 -9.16
CA GLN A 211 8.60 15.39 -9.64
C GLN A 211 9.33 16.14 -8.52
N SER A 212 9.03 15.81 -7.25
CA SER A 212 9.64 16.46 -6.10
C SER A 212 11.15 16.18 -6.01
N SER A 213 11.90 17.13 -5.45
CA SER A 213 13.32 16.94 -5.10
C SER A 213 13.52 15.92 -3.97
N ILE A 214 12.47 15.58 -3.22
CA ILE A 214 12.51 14.64 -2.09
C ILE A 214 12.50 13.21 -2.62
N LYS A 215 13.67 12.56 -2.68
CA LYS A 215 13.84 11.21 -3.26
C LYS A 215 12.88 10.17 -2.67
N LYS A 216 12.66 10.14 -1.35
CA LYS A 216 11.72 9.20 -0.70
C LYS A 216 10.27 9.42 -1.15
N LEU A 217 9.88 10.68 -1.35
CA LEU A 217 8.54 11.04 -1.82
C LEU A 217 8.37 10.61 -3.28
N GLN A 218 9.38 10.86 -4.11
CA GLN A 218 9.44 10.45 -5.50
C GLN A 218 9.31 8.92 -5.65
N ILE A 219 10.10 8.13 -4.90
CA ILE A 219 10.03 6.65 -4.93
C ILE A 219 8.63 6.16 -4.55
N LYS A 220 8.07 6.67 -3.45
CA LYS A 220 6.75 6.23 -2.96
C LYS A 220 5.63 6.61 -3.93
N SER A 221 5.72 7.78 -4.56
CA SER A 221 4.72 8.21 -5.53
C SER A 221 4.78 7.37 -6.80
N ALA A 222 5.99 7.17 -7.35
CA ALA A 222 6.21 6.32 -8.51
C ALA A 222 5.75 4.87 -8.25
N PHE A 223 6.02 4.33 -7.05
CA PHE A 223 5.54 3.00 -6.66
C PHE A 223 4.01 2.91 -6.56
N LEU A 224 3.34 3.94 -6.02
CA LEU A 224 1.88 3.95 -5.97
C LEU A 224 1.30 4.03 -7.39
N LEU A 225 1.83 4.91 -8.25
CA LEU A 225 1.40 5.03 -9.65
C LEU A 225 1.64 3.73 -10.43
N SER A 226 2.80 3.07 -10.26
CA SER A 226 3.09 1.78 -10.91
C SER A 226 2.11 0.71 -10.44
N SER A 227 1.83 0.64 -9.13
CA SER A 227 0.86 -0.28 -8.54
C SER A 227 -0.57 -0.03 -8.99
N LEU A 228 -0.92 1.19 -9.40
CA LEU A 228 -2.25 1.54 -9.93
C LEU A 228 -2.37 1.22 -11.42
N CYS A 229 -1.30 1.43 -12.20
CA CYS A 229 -1.26 1.12 -13.64
C CYS A 229 -1.27 -0.39 -13.92
N ASN A 230 -0.67 -1.20 -13.04
CA ASN A 230 -0.60 -2.66 -13.18
C ASN A 230 -1.87 -3.41 -12.79
N LYS A 231 -2.91 -2.73 -12.29
CA LYS A 231 -4.19 -3.37 -11.98
C LYS A 231 -4.99 -3.64 -13.25
N GLU A 232 -5.39 -4.89 -13.43
CA GLU A 232 -6.25 -5.31 -14.53
C GLU A 232 -7.61 -4.59 -14.49
N ASN A 233 -8.15 -4.22 -15.66
CA ASN A 233 -9.48 -3.63 -15.86
C ASN A 233 -9.71 -2.16 -15.44
N VAL A 234 -8.65 -1.36 -15.29
CA VAL A 234 -8.80 0.09 -14.98
C VAL A 234 -8.46 0.99 -16.18
N ASN A 235 -9.01 0.69 -17.36
CA ASN A 235 -8.75 1.46 -18.59
C ASN A 235 -9.12 2.95 -18.47
N ASN A 236 -10.16 3.27 -17.70
CA ASN A 236 -10.53 4.66 -17.44
C ASN A 236 -9.44 5.41 -16.65
N LEU A 237 -8.86 4.78 -15.62
CA LEU A 237 -7.75 5.34 -14.85
C LEU A 237 -6.50 5.48 -15.72
N LYS A 238 -6.16 4.44 -16.51
CA LYS A 238 -5.04 4.51 -17.45
C LYS A 238 -5.22 5.69 -18.42
N LEU A 239 -6.42 5.89 -18.95
CA LEU A 239 -6.74 7.01 -19.84
C LEU A 239 -6.59 8.36 -19.14
N THR A 240 -7.12 8.50 -17.92
CA THR A 240 -6.98 9.74 -17.12
C THR A 240 -5.51 10.07 -16.89
N LEU A 241 -4.69 9.09 -16.48
CA LEU A 241 -3.26 9.28 -16.25
C LEU A 241 -2.49 9.66 -17.52
N VAL A 242 -2.83 9.04 -18.66
CA VAL A 242 -2.25 9.41 -19.96
C VAL A 242 -2.63 10.84 -20.34
N ASN A 243 -3.90 11.23 -20.19
CA ASN A 243 -4.36 12.59 -20.48
C ASN A 243 -3.74 13.65 -19.55
N MET A 244 -3.36 13.26 -18.33
CA MET A 244 -2.61 14.11 -17.39
C MET A 244 -1.11 14.20 -17.71
N GLY A 245 -0.64 13.52 -18.75
CA GLY A 245 0.75 13.55 -19.21
C GLY A 245 1.71 12.69 -18.41
N LEU A 246 1.22 11.61 -17.76
CA LEU A 246 2.08 10.73 -16.96
C LEU A 246 3.24 10.13 -17.78
N ILE A 247 3.01 9.83 -19.06
CA ILE A 247 4.02 9.24 -19.96
C ILE A 247 5.15 10.25 -20.20
N GLU A 248 4.83 11.48 -20.56
CA GLU A 248 5.82 12.54 -20.78
C GLU A 248 6.62 12.84 -19.52
N GLN A 249 5.96 12.83 -18.35
CA GLN A 249 6.64 13.04 -17.08
C GLN A 249 7.57 11.86 -16.73
N ALA A 250 7.13 10.62 -16.92
CA ALA A 250 7.95 9.44 -16.67
C ALA A 250 9.19 9.42 -17.58
N ILE A 251 9.00 9.69 -18.87
CA ILE A 251 10.10 9.72 -19.85
C ILE A 251 11.02 10.91 -19.59
N GLY A 252 10.47 12.08 -19.27
CA GLY A 252 11.24 13.26 -18.89
C GLY A 252 12.12 13.01 -17.67
N LEU A 253 11.61 12.30 -16.66
CA LEU A 253 12.40 11.89 -15.49
C LEU A 253 13.45 10.83 -15.83
N LEU A 254 13.13 9.88 -16.72
CA LEU A 254 14.10 8.91 -17.23
C LEU A 254 15.19 9.57 -18.09
N ALA A 255 14.93 10.69 -18.75
CA ALA A 255 15.97 11.38 -19.51
C ALA A 255 17.03 12.06 -18.61
N ILE A 256 16.73 12.27 -17.32
CA ILE A 256 17.65 12.87 -16.36
C ILE A 256 18.63 11.79 -15.88
N GLY A 257 19.87 11.83 -16.37
CA GLY A 257 20.90 10.80 -16.13
C GLY A 257 21.39 10.59 -14.69
N ASP A 258 20.83 11.30 -13.69
CA ASP A 258 21.15 11.17 -12.25
C ASP A 258 19.95 10.62 -11.44
N LEU A 259 19.27 9.62 -12.01
CA LEU A 259 18.11 8.99 -11.39
C LEU A 259 18.53 7.75 -10.59
N LEU A 260 18.03 7.65 -9.35
CA LEU A 260 18.21 6.45 -8.51
C LEU A 260 17.60 5.22 -9.20
N PRO A 261 18.26 4.04 -9.10
CA PRO A 261 17.75 2.80 -9.69
C PRO A 261 16.33 2.47 -9.27
N GLU A 262 15.98 2.68 -8.00
CA GLU A 262 14.64 2.36 -7.49
C GLU A 262 13.55 3.20 -8.16
N ILE A 263 13.83 4.48 -8.47
CA ILE A 263 12.88 5.33 -9.17
C ILE A 263 12.78 4.91 -10.64
N ARG A 264 13.92 4.64 -11.27
CA ARG A 264 14.00 4.18 -12.67
C ARG A 264 13.13 2.94 -12.87
N ASP A 265 13.26 1.95 -11.98
CA ASP A 265 12.50 0.70 -12.01
C ASP A 265 10.99 0.96 -11.89
N GLN A 266 10.58 1.86 -10.98
CA GLN A 266 9.17 2.22 -10.87
C GLN A 266 8.63 2.95 -12.10
N LEU A 267 9.41 3.82 -12.73
CA LEU A 267 9.03 4.52 -13.96
C LEU A 267 8.90 3.54 -15.14
N LEU A 268 9.81 2.59 -15.28
CA LEU A 268 9.72 1.52 -16.29
C LEU A 268 8.49 0.65 -16.07
N ASN A 269 8.19 0.29 -14.81
CA ASN A 269 6.98 -0.45 -14.46
C ASN A 269 5.69 0.34 -14.76
N ILE A 270 5.70 1.67 -14.61
CA ILE A 270 4.58 2.53 -15.04
C ILE A 270 4.39 2.41 -16.56
N LEU A 271 5.47 2.52 -17.34
CA LEU A 271 5.40 2.43 -18.80
C LEU A 271 4.91 1.05 -19.27
N ASP A 272 5.39 -0.05 -18.67
CA ASP A 272 4.92 -1.41 -19.00
C ASP A 272 3.45 -1.59 -18.61
N GLY A 273 3.03 -1.12 -17.44
CA GLY A 273 1.63 -1.20 -16.99
C GLY A 273 0.65 -0.41 -17.87
N LEU A 274 1.06 0.78 -18.33
CA LEU A 274 0.26 1.62 -19.23
C LEU A 274 0.20 1.07 -20.66
N THR A 275 1.28 0.44 -21.14
CA THR A 275 1.34 -0.18 -22.48
C THR A 275 0.84 -1.62 -22.49
N ASN A 276 0.46 -2.17 -21.34
CA ASN A 276 -0.18 -3.47 -21.27
C ASN A 276 -1.56 -3.46 -21.95
N ASP A 277 -1.98 -4.61 -22.48
CA ASP A 277 -3.25 -4.81 -23.18
C ASP A 277 -3.42 -3.98 -24.47
N ASP A 278 -2.32 -3.63 -25.14
CA ASP A 278 -2.30 -2.83 -26.38
C ASP A 278 -3.09 -1.50 -26.26
N PHE A 279 -2.98 -0.86 -25.10
CA PHE A 279 -3.68 0.39 -24.82
C PHE A 279 -3.20 1.53 -25.74
N LEU A 280 -3.94 1.72 -26.84
CA LEU A 280 -3.60 2.63 -27.94
C LEU A 280 -3.25 4.07 -27.52
N PRO A 281 -3.93 4.72 -26.55
CA PRO A 281 -3.57 6.07 -26.12
C PRO A 281 -2.14 6.13 -25.56
N ALA A 282 -1.75 5.17 -24.71
CA ALA A 282 -0.40 5.11 -24.18
C ALA A 282 0.63 4.82 -25.28
N LEU A 283 0.33 3.89 -26.19
CA LEU A 283 1.23 3.56 -27.30
C LEU A 283 1.48 4.77 -28.20
N LYS A 284 0.44 5.57 -28.50
CA LYS A 284 0.57 6.79 -29.31
C LYS A 284 1.46 7.84 -28.64
N GLU A 285 1.26 8.09 -27.34
CA GLU A 285 2.10 9.02 -26.60
C GLU A 285 3.55 8.53 -26.52
N CYS A 286 3.79 7.25 -26.24
CA CYS A 286 5.13 6.65 -26.25
C CYS A 286 5.84 6.72 -27.62
N ARG A 287 5.09 6.75 -28.73
CA ARG A 287 5.60 6.86 -30.10
C ARG A 287 5.96 8.29 -30.51
N ARG A 288 5.71 9.29 -29.67
CA ARG A 288 5.98 10.68 -29.99
C ARG A 288 7.49 10.91 -30.18
N PRO A 289 7.92 11.43 -31.34
CA PRO A 289 9.34 11.60 -31.65
C PRO A 289 10.03 12.59 -30.70
N GLU A 290 9.27 13.53 -30.12
CA GLU A 290 9.82 14.51 -29.17
C GLU A 290 10.32 13.86 -27.87
N LEU A 291 9.81 12.69 -27.50
CA LEU A 291 10.13 12.02 -26.23
C LEU A 291 11.37 11.13 -26.34
N SER A 292 11.85 10.80 -27.54
CA SER A 292 13.07 10.00 -27.79
C SER A 292 13.15 8.73 -26.92
N LEU A 293 11.98 8.10 -26.66
CA LEU A 293 11.85 6.96 -25.75
C LEU A 293 12.74 5.79 -26.17
N GLN A 294 12.81 5.50 -27.48
CA GLN A 294 13.62 4.42 -28.01
C GLN A 294 15.10 4.57 -27.64
N SER A 295 15.69 5.74 -27.92
CA SER A 295 17.10 6.01 -27.62
C SER A 295 17.38 5.96 -26.12
N THR A 296 16.44 6.46 -25.31
CA THR A 296 16.52 6.45 -23.86
C THR A 296 16.51 5.02 -23.32
N LEU A 297 15.56 4.19 -23.75
CA LEU A 297 15.48 2.77 -23.36
C LEU A 297 16.67 1.96 -23.85
N GLU A 298 17.17 2.19 -25.07
CA GLU A 298 18.36 1.52 -25.58
C GLU A 298 19.63 1.87 -24.80
N GLN A 299 19.76 3.13 -24.36
CA GLN A 299 20.83 3.53 -23.44
C GLN A 299 20.70 2.83 -22.10
N TYR A 300 19.51 2.80 -21.52
CA TYR A 300 19.27 2.11 -20.26
C TYR A 300 19.50 0.61 -20.32
N ILE A 301 19.16 -0.06 -21.43
CA ILE A 301 19.46 -1.47 -21.61
C ILE A 301 20.99 -1.71 -21.60
N ARG A 302 21.81 -0.78 -22.10
CA ARG A 302 23.27 -0.90 -22.03
C ARG A 302 23.78 -0.74 -20.60
N ASP A 303 23.22 0.20 -19.85
CA ASP A 303 23.60 0.46 -18.46
C ASP A 303 23.15 -0.69 -17.53
N LEU A 304 21.91 -1.16 -17.66
CA LEU A 304 21.35 -2.28 -16.89
C LEU A 304 22.06 -3.62 -17.16
N LYS A 305 22.63 -3.81 -18.36
CA LYS A 305 23.48 -4.97 -18.67
C LYS A 305 24.79 -4.97 -17.87
N GLN A 306 25.27 -3.80 -17.45
CA GLN A 306 26.44 -3.69 -16.56
C GLN A 306 26.08 -3.92 -15.09
N GLU A 307 24.82 -3.66 -14.72
CA GLU A 307 24.28 -3.80 -13.35
C GLU A 307 23.72 -5.21 -13.05
N GLU A 308 23.76 -6.16 -14.00
CA GLU A 308 23.24 -7.54 -13.87
C GLU A 308 21.78 -7.65 -13.39
N ASN A 309 20.89 -6.74 -13.83
CA ASN A 309 19.47 -6.77 -13.47
C ASN A 309 18.59 -7.29 -14.64
N PRO A 310 18.37 -8.61 -14.77
CA PRO A 310 17.67 -9.19 -15.92
C PRO A 310 16.19 -8.83 -15.99
N GLU A 311 15.53 -8.65 -14.85
CA GLU A 311 14.08 -8.38 -14.80
C GLU A 311 13.73 -7.03 -15.45
N GLN A 312 14.54 -6.00 -15.20
CA GLN A 312 14.34 -4.66 -15.77
C GLN A 312 14.71 -4.60 -17.26
N ILE A 313 15.70 -5.39 -17.68
CA ILE A 313 16.04 -5.56 -19.09
C ILE A 313 14.84 -6.16 -19.85
N ASP A 314 14.18 -7.17 -19.28
CA ASP A 314 12.98 -7.78 -19.85
C ASP A 314 11.82 -6.78 -19.95
N VAL A 315 11.61 -5.95 -18.91
CA VAL A 315 10.61 -4.85 -18.94
C VAL A 315 10.90 -3.90 -20.11
N CYS A 316 12.15 -3.45 -20.25
CA CYS A 316 12.55 -2.55 -21.34
C CYS A 316 12.32 -3.18 -22.72
N TYR A 317 12.67 -4.45 -22.90
CA TYR A 317 12.42 -5.17 -24.16
C TYR A 317 10.94 -5.35 -24.44
N ARG A 318 10.11 -5.62 -23.42
CA ARG A 318 8.65 -5.70 -23.58
C ARG A 318 8.06 -4.37 -24.03
N VAL A 319 8.45 -3.27 -23.38
CA VAL A 319 7.99 -1.93 -23.75
C VAL A 319 8.45 -1.58 -25.17
N LEU A 320 9.72 -1.81 -25.52
CA LEU A 320 10.23 -1.56 -26.88
C LEU A 320 9.48 -2.39 -27.93
N LYS A 321 9.26 -3.68 -27.67
CA LYS A 321 8.54 -4.55 -28.58
C LYS A 321 7.11 -4.06 -28.78
N LYS A 322 6.36 -3.79 -27.70
CA LYS A 322 4.96 -3.34 -27.80
C LYS A 322 4.82 -1.96 -28.45
N VAL A 323 5.71 -1.02 -28.12
CA VAL A 323 5.64 0.35 -28.63
C VAL A 323 6.07 0.41 -30.10
N PHE A 324 7.10 -0.33 -30.52
CA PHE A 324 7.72 -0.18 -31.84
C PHE A 324 7.50 -1.36 -32.81
N SER A 325 6.83 -2.47 -32.42
CA SER A 325 6.55 -3.60 -33.34
C SER A 325 5.69 -3.24 -34.56
N ASP A 326 4.92 -2.15 -34.50
CA ASP A 326 4.12 -1.67 -35.64
C ASP A 326 4.93 -0.90 -36.69
N GLN A 327 6.22 -0.63 -36.47
CA GLN A 327 7.05 0.00 -37.50
C GLN A 327 7.49 -0.98 -38.59
N ASP A 328 7.63 -2.27 -38.29
CA ASP A 328 8.00 -3.28 -39.28
C ASP A 328 6.92 -3.54 -40.34
N THR A 329 5.68 -3.06 -40.14
CA THR A 329 4.59 -3.21 -41.11
C THR A 329 4.27 -1.96 -41.92
N ASN A 330 4.84 -0.79 -41.60
CA ASN A 330 4.54 0.47 -42.28
C ASN A 330 5.76 1.12 -42.98
N GLN A 331 6.93 0.48 -43.00
CA GLN A 331 8.04 0.87 -43.88
C GLN A 331 8.06 0.11 -45.22
N GLU A 332 7.12 -0.82 -45.46
CA GLU A 332 6.94 -1.51 -46.74
C GLU A 332 5.55 -1.26 -47.35
N ARG A 333 5.12 -0.01 -47.56
CA ARG A 333 4.07 0.32 -48.54
C ARG A 333 4.27 1.66 -49.22
#